data_AF-X8DDM9-F1
#
_entry.id   AF-X8DDM9-F1
#
_cell.length_a   1.000
_cell.length_b   1.000
_cell.length_c   1.000
_cell.angle_alpha   90.00
_cell.angle_beta   90.00
_cell.angle_gamma   90.00
#
_symmetry.space_group_name_H-M   'P 1'
#
loop_
_entity.id
_entity.type
_entity.pdbx_description
1 polymer ?
#
loop_
_entity_poly.entity_id
_entity_poly.type
_entity_poly.pdbx_seq_one_letter_code
_entity_poly.pdbx_strand_id
1 'polypeptide(L)'
;MVLIPNFESQSHFFTPAALAVNEQPSSSIADQRFIFQTNGVAIVNMPGQTTVDWSRDQALISPNMGDAFKAITTRHNIPIPTGTFPWFQVDSVIPFATLSSIFDRHQAIDAGFAVDRWSFRTRTGTGLQPGQTFRSLFDGLLVDLAVRDSDAVIHRISYHITVQGRVRFVTGLT
;
A
#
# COMPACT_ATOMS: atom_id res chain seq x y z
N MET A 1 0.79 -0.46 16.04
CA MET A 1 0.94 -0.18 14.60
C MET A 1 2.41 -0.02 14.29
N VAL A 2 2.95 -0.94 13.50
CA VAL A 2 4.34 -0.97 13.07
C VAL A 2 4.39 -0.65 11.58
N LEU A 3 5.16 0.38 11.21
CA LEU A 3 5.49 0.62 9.82
C LEU A 3 6.43 -0.49 9.35
N ILE A 4 6.14 -1.12 8.22
CA ILE A 4 7.01 -2.14 7.63
C ILE A 4 7.98 -1.47 6.65
N PRO A 5 9.28 -1.36 6.98
CA PRO A 5 10.25 -0.68 6.11
C PRO A 5 10.89 -1.64 5.09
N ASN A 6 10.81 -2.95 5.32
CA ASN A 6 11.59 -3.95 4.60
C ASN A 6 10.70 -4.86 3.78
N PHE A 7 11.14 -5.16 2.56
CA PHE A 7 10.43 -5.97 1.58
C PHE A 7 11.40 -6.95 0.95
N GLU A 8 11.00 -8.22 0.86
CA GLU A 8 11.76 -9.22 0.11
C GLU A 8 11.61 -8.97 -1.40
N SER A 9 10.42 -8.55 -1.81
CA SER A 9 10.13 -8.15 -3.19
C SER A 9 9.01 -7.15 -3.23
N GLN A 10 9.05 -6.28 -4.23
CA GLN A 10 7.96 -5.40 -4.63
C GLN A 10 7.91 -5.36 -6.15
N SER A 11 6.71 -5.47 -6.71
CA SER A 11 6.47 -5.21 -8.12
C SER A 11 5.33 -4.22 -8.28
N HIS A 12 5.42 -3.41 -9.32
CA HIS A 12 4.51 -2.31 -9.59
C HIS A 12 4.09 -2.33 -11.06
N PHE A 13 2.81 -2.14 -11.29
CA PHE A 13 2.23 -1.88 -12.60
C PHE A 13 1.44 -0.58 -12.51
N PHE A 14 1.68 0.32 -13.45
CA PHE A 14 1.05 1.63 -13.48
C PHE A 14 0.71 1.93 -14.93
N THR A 15 -0.56 2.20 -15.21
CA THR A 15 -1.05 2.54 -16.56
C THR A 15 -2.20 3.53 -16.50
N PRO A 16 -2.43 4.34 -17.54
CA PRO A 16 -3.70 5.01 -17.73
C PRO A 16 -4.84 3.98 -17.79
N ALA A 17 -5.97 4.31 -17.17
CA ALA A 17 -7.21 3.55 -17.30
C ALA A 17 -7.84 3.84 -18.68
N ALA A 18 -8.30 2.79 -19.36
CA ALA A 18 -9.02 2.95 -20.62
C ALA A 18 -10.36 3.67 -20.40
N LEU A 19 -10.76 4.45 -21.40
CA LEU A 19 -12.05 5.15 -21.42
C LEU A 19 -13.17 4.16 -21.75
N ALA A 20 -14.35 4.38 -21.20
CA ALA A 20 -15.55 3.71 -21.72
C ALA A 20 -15.87 4.22 -23.13
N VAL A 21 -16.63 3.42 -23.91
CA VAL A 21 -16.91 3.70 -25.34
C VAL A 21 -17.46 5.12 -25.60
N ASN A 22 -18.23 5.68 -24.66
CA ASN A 22 -18.84 7.01 -24.79
C ASN A 22 -18.22 8.06 -23.85
N GLU A 23 -17.08 7.75 -23.22
CA GLU A 23 -16.39 8.67 -22.34
C GLU A 23 -15.42 9.55 -23.14
N GLN A 24 -15.51 10.86 -22.93
CA GLN A 24 -14.61 11.80 -23.57
C GLN A 24 -13.19 11.67 -22.99
N PRO A 25 -12.14 11.74 -23.82
CA PRO A 25 -10.77 11.78 -23.33
C PRO A 25 -10.56 12.91 -22.32
N SER A 26 -9.76 12.64 -21.30
CA SER A 26 -9.41 13.63 -20.30
C SER A 26 -8.71 14.83 -20.94
N SER A 27 -9.20 16.04 -20.65
CA SER A 27 -8.64 17.30 -21.15
C SER A 27 -7.27 17.64 -20.54
N SER A 28 -6.91 16.99 -19.43
CA SER A 28 -5.65 17.20 -18.75
C SER A 28 -5.15 15.92 -18.07
N ILE A 29 -3.86 15.88 -17.74
CA ILE A 29 -3.29 14.77 -16.97
C ILE A 29 -3.85 14.67 -15.55
N ALA A 30 -4.36 15.78 -15.00
CA ALA A 30 -5.01 15.80 -13.71
C ALA A 30 -6.38 15.11 -13.76
N ASP A 31 -7.03 15.06 -14.91
CA ASP A 31 -8.34 14.41 -15.06
C ASP A 31 -8.22 12.93 -15.45
N GLN A 32 -7.06 12.55 -16.00
CA GLN A 32 -6.76 11.18 -16.42
C GLN A 32 -6.85 10.21 -15.23
N ARG A 33 -7.67 9.17 -15.40
CA ARG A 33 -7.73 8.04 -14.49
C ARG A 33 -6.59 7.06 -14.76
N PHE A 34 -6.08 6.47 -13.70
CA PHE A 34 -5.00 5.50 -13.74
C PHE A 34 -5.36 4.28 -12.91
N ILE A 35 -4.71 3.17 -13.26
CA ILE A 35 -4.68 1.95 -12.46
C ILE A 35 -3.24 1.80 -11.99
N PHE A 36 -3.07 1.75 -10.67
CA PHE A 36 -1.83 1.38 -10.00
C PHE A 36 -2.05 0.05 -9.30
N GLN A 37 -1.26 -0.95 -9.66
CA GLN A 37 -1.27 -2.25 -9.02
C GLN A 37 0.11 -2.53 -8.43
N THR A 38 0.15 -3.07 -7.23
CA THR A 38 1.38 -3.52 -6.60
C THR A 38 1.17 -4.79 -5.82
N ASN A 39 2.16 -5.66 -5.87
CA ASN A 39 2.22 -6.85 -5.04
C ASN A 39 3.64 -7.05 -4.53
N GLY A 40 3.78 -7.96 -3.59
CA GLY A 40 5.09 -8.29 -3.04
C GLY A 40 5.00 -9.08 -1.77
N VAL A 41 6.14 -9.12 -1.09
CA VAL A 41 6.31 -9.81 0.18
C VAL A 41 6.97 -8.86 1.17
N ALA A 42 6.20 -8.43 2.17
CA ALA A 42 6.64 -7.55 3.24
C ALA A 42 7.27 -8.38 4.37
N ILE A 43 8.40 -7.91 4.92
CA ILE A 43 9.11 -8.57 6.02
C ILE A 43 8.62 -7.96 7.34
N VAL A 44 7.90 -8.74 8.14
CA VAL A 44 7.23 -8.27 9.36
C VAL A 44 7.99 -8.68 10.62
N ASN A 45 8.40 -9.94 10.72
CA ASN A 45 9.04 -10.51 11.92
C ASN A 45 8.28 -10.22 13.22
N MET A 46 6.97 -10.48 13.23
CA MET A 46 6.14 -10.33 14.44
C MET A 46 6.24 -11.62 15.28
N PRO A 47 6.81 -11.58 16.49
CA PRO A 47 6.81 -12.73 17.39
C PRO A 47 5.47 -12.86 18.11
N GLY A 48 5.09 -14.10 18.41
CA GLY A 48 4.15 -14.36 19.49
C GLY A 48 4.84 -14.22 20.85
N GLN A 49 4.06 -13.98 21.90
CA GLN A 49 4.59 -13.69 23.24
C GLN A 49 4.22 -14.75 24.27
N THR A 50 3.15 -15.51 24.04
CA THR A 50 2.59 -16.43 25.05
C THR A 50 1.97 -17.65 24.38
N THR A 51 1.93 -18.77 25.10
CA THR A 51 1.24 -20.01 24.68
C THR A 51 -0.27 -19.99 24.98
N VAL A 52 -0.76 -19.05 25.79
CA VAL A 52 -2.15 -19.04 26.30
C VAL A 52 -3.04 -17.99 25.63
N ASP A 53 -2.46 -17.00 24.97
CA ASP A 53 -3.17 -15.92 24.29
C ASP A 53 -2.49 -15.51 22.98
N TRP A 54 -3.26 -14.84 22.12
CA TRP A 54 -2.85 -14.31 20.84
C TRP A 54 -2.27 -12.91 20.98
N SER A 55 -0.98 -12.76 20.69
CA SER A 55 -0.34 -11.46 20.51
C SER A 55 -0.84 -10.82 19.22
N ARG A 56 -1.27 -9.55 19.27
CA ARG A 56 -1.81 -8.82 18.12
C ARG A 56 -1.07 -7.52 17.87
N ASP A 57 -0.83 -7.21 16.61
CA ASP A 57 -0.36 -5.90 16.16
C ASP A 57 -0.87 -5.60 14.77
N GLN A 58 -0.79 -4.33 14.36
CA GLN A 58 -1.18 -3.88 13.05
C GLN A 58 0.07 -3.47 12.26
N ALA A 59 0.32 -4.15 11.16
CA ALA A 59 1.36 -3.78 10.21
C ALA A 59 0.81 -2.77 9.19
N LEU A 60 1.60 -1.75 8.87
CA LEU A 60 1.36 -0.91 7.70
C LEU A 60 2.38 -1.26 6.62
N ILE A 61 1.88 -1.77 5.50
CA ILE A 61 2.63 -2.02 4.29
C ILE A 61 2.45 -0.80 3.37
N SER A 62 3.52 0.00 3.21
CA SER A 62 3.55 1.16 2.31
C SER A 62 4.45 0.86 1.11
N PRO A 63 3.89 0.49 -0.06
CA PRO A 63 4.67 0.17 -1.24
C PRO A 63 5.51 1.37 -1.72
N ASN A 64 6.61 1.10 -2.42
CA ASN A 64 7.44 2.16 -3.00
C ASN A 64 6.72 2.85 -4.18
N MET A 65 5.96 3.89 -3.85
CA MET A 65 5.24 4.71 -4.83
C MET A 65 6.19 5.55 -5.70
N GLY A 66 7.36 5.94 -5.17
CA GLY A 66 8.30 6.84 -5.85
C GLY A 66 8.81 6.25 -7.16
N ASP A 67 9.24 4.99 -7.14
CA ASP A 67 9.72 4.30 -8.34
C ASP A 67 8.62 4.08 -9.37
N ALA A 68 7.41 3.73 -8.91
CA ALA A 68 6.25 3.57 -9.78
C ALA A 68 5.87 4.90 -10.47
N PHE A 69 5.91 6.01 -9.73
CA PHE A 69 5.68 7.34 -10.28
C PHE A 69 6.77 7.75 -11.26
N LYS A 70 8.03 7.52 -10.94
CA LYS A 70 9.15 7.84 -11.85
C LYS A 70 9.01 7.10 -13.18
N ALA A 71 8.62 5.83 -13.15
CA ALA A 71 8.40 5.03 -14.36
C ALA A 71 7.28 5.60 -15.23
N ILE A 72 6.10 5.91 -14.65
CA ILE A 72 4.95 6.38 -15.42
C ILE A 72 5.16 7.80 -15.95
N THR A 73 5.72 8.71 -15.14
CA THR A 73 5.92 10.11 -15.57
C THR A 73 6.93 10.19 -16.70
N THR A 74 7.99 9.38 -16.66
CA THR A 74 8.97 9.26 -17.76
C THR A 74 8.32 8.67 -19.01
N ARG A 75 7.59 7.54 -18.86
CA ARG A 75 6.99 6.82 -20.01
C ARG A 75 5.97 7.66 -20.77
N HIS A 76 5.19 8.48 -20.07
CA HIS A 76 4.11 9.29 -20.67
C HIS A 76 4.44 10.78 -20.75
N ASN A 77 5.69 11.17 -20.49
CA ASN A 77 6.15 12.56 -20.49
C ASN A 77 5.24 13.49 -19.66
N ILE A 78 4.84 13.04 -18.48
CA ILE A 78 3.97 13.80 -17.58
C ILE A 78 4.82 14.88 -16.89
N PRO A 79 4.56 16.18 -17.12
CA PRO A 79 5.31 17.23 -16.46
C PRO A 79 4.99 17.26 -14.97
N ILE A 80 6.03 17.26 -14.14
CA ILE A 80 5.91 17.42 -12.68
C ILE A 80 6.12 18.91 -12.37
N PRO A 81 5.13 19.62 -11.81
CA PRO A 81 5.29 21.02 -11.43
C PRO A 81 6.43 21.22 -10.42
N THR A 82 7.20 22.30 -10.58
CA THR A 82 8.30 22.65 -9.68
C THR A 82 7.83 22.73 -8.22
N GLY A 83 8.61 22.15 -7.30
CA GLY A 83 8.30 22.15 -5.87
C GLY A 83 7.23 21.14 -5.45
N THR A 84 6.83 20.23 -6.34
CA THR A 84 5.87 19.16 -6.02
C THR A 84 6.39 17.77 -6.33
N PHE A 85 5.70 16.79 -5.78
CA PHE A 85 5.88 15.38 -6.12
C PHE A 85 4.52 14.73 -6.42
N PRO A 86 4.49 13.72 -7.30
CA PRO A 86 3.26 13.02 -7.63
C PRO A 86 2.82 12.11 -6.47
N TRP A 87 1.51 12.03 -6.28
CA TRP A 87 0.86 11.11 -5.36
C TRP A 87 -0.46 10.60 -5.93
N PHE A 88 -0.98 9.50 -5.40
CA PHE A 88 -2.16 8.83 -5.96
C PHE A 88 -3.40 9.17 -5.14
N GLN A 89 -4.34 9.92 -5.71
CA GLN A 89 -5.65 10.15 -5.12
C GLN A 89 -6.59 9.00 -5.50
N VAL A 90 -7.18 8.37 -4.49
CA VAL A 90 -7.97 7.14 -4.61
C VAL A 90 -9.40 7.42 -5.03
N ASP A 91 -9.86 6.73 -6.07
CA ASP A 91 -11.28 6.55 -6.39
C ASP A 91 -11.79 5.19 -5.88
N SER A 92 -11.02 4.11 -6.07
CA SER A 92 -11.34 2.77 -5.58
C SER A 92 -10.07 1.97 -5.25
N VAL A 93 -10.19 1.01 -4.32
CA VAL A 93 -9.10 0.13 -3.89
C VAL A 93 -9.60 -1.29 -3.74
N ILE A 94 -8.81 -2.25 -4.21
CA ILE A 94 -9.00 -3.68 -3.98
C ILE A 94 -7.71 -4.20 -3.32
N PRO A 95 -7.68 -4.28 -1.97
CA PRO A 95 -6.53 -4.77 -1.24
C PRO A 95 -6.68 -6.23 -0.81
N PHE A 96 -5.55 -6.92 -0.69
CA PHE A 96 -5.45 -8.28 -0.15
C PHE A 96 -4.11 -8.47 0.59
N ALA A 97 -4.15 -9.17 1.72
CA ALA A 97 -2.96 -9.62 2.42
C ALA A 97 -3.17 -11.04 2.97
N THR A 98 -2.10 -11.82 3.04
CA THR A 98 -2.11 -13.15 3.62
C THR A 98 -0.74 -13.53 4.18
N LEU A 99 -0.70 -14.55 5.06
CA LEU A 99 0.53 -15.11 5.58
C LEU A 99 1.37 -15.68 4.44
N SER A 100 2.65 -15.34 4.39
CA SER A 100 3.60 -15.86 3.39
C SER A 100 4.62 -16.80 4.02
N SER A 101 5.10 -16.46 5.22
CA SER A 101 6.10 -17.25 5.94
C SER A 101 5.88 -17.12 7.44
N ILE A 102 5.72 -18.27 8.08
CA ILE A 102 5.57 -18.44 9.52
C ILE A 102 6.60 -19.46 10.01
N PHE A 103 6.95 -19.37 11.28
CA PHE A 103 7.90 -20.26 11.91
C PHE A 103 7.50 -20.51 13.37
N ASP A 104 7.72 -21.73 13.82
CA ASP A 104 7.59 -22.15 15.22
C ASP A 104 8.86 -22.96 15.53
N ARG A 105 9.57 -22.58 16.60
CA ARG A 105 10.92 -23.07 16.86
C ARG A 105 10.93 -24.47 17.43
N HIS A 106 9.99 -24.79 18.30
CA HIS A 106 9.92 -26.10 18.96
C HIS A 106 8.71 -26.88 18.45
N GLN A 107 8.18 -27.75 19.30
CA GLN A 107 6.96 -28.44 18.99
C GLN A 107 5.80 -27.46 19.04
N ALA A 108 5.10 -27.31 17.93
CA ALA A 108 3.85 -26.56 17.86
C ALA A 108 2.78 -27.22 18.73
N ILE A 109 2.60 -26.73 19.95
CA ILE A 109 1.51 -27.11 20.83
C ILE A 109 0.56 -25.93 20.82
N ASP A 110 -0.57 -26.10 20.15
CA ASP A 110 -1.63 -25.09 20.19
C ASP A 110 -1.21 -23.74 19.54
N ALA A 111 -0.15 -23.74 18.74
CA ALA A 111 0.36 -22.57 18.03
C ALA A 111 -0.62 -22.06 16.96
N GLY A 112 -0.58 -20.76 16.70
CA GLY A 112 -1.54 -20.10 15.82
C GLY A 112 -0.97 -18.88 15.11
N PHE A 113 -1.38 -18.69 13.86
CA PHE A 113 -0.96 -17.56 13.02
C PHE A 113 -2.17 -17.06 12.24
N ALA A 114 -2.38 -15.76 12.23
CA ALA A 114 -3.50 -15.17 11.51
C ALA A 114 -3.16 -13.81 10.90
N VAL A 115 -3.79 -13.56 9.76
CA VAL A 115 -4.16 -12.23 9.32
C VAL A 115 -5.64 -12.07 9.67
N ASP A 116 -5.95 -11.31 10.71
CA ASP A 116 -7.32 -11.18 11.23
C ASP A 116 -8.18 -10.32 10.29
N ARG A 117 -7.62 -9.23 9.78
CA ARG A 117 -8.28 -8.33 8.81
C ARG A 117 -7.25 -7.51 8.04
N TRP A 118 -7.68 -6.93 6.93
CA TRP A 118 -6.93 -5.92 6.19
C TRP A 118 -7.83 -4.79 5.68
N SER A 119 -7.28 -3.59 5.63
CA SER A 119 -7.92 -2.40 5.06
C SER A 119 -6.87 -1.48 4.45
N PHE A 120 -7.24 -0.52 3.62
CA PHE A 120 -6.27 0.46 3.11
C PHE A 120 -6.27 1.72 3.96
N ARG A 121 -5.14 2.43 3.94
CA ARG A 121 -4.97 3.74 4.58
C ARG A 121 -4.85 4.84 3.53
N THR A 122 -5.37 6.01 3.88
CA THR A 122 -5.20 7.23 3.10
C THR A 122 -4.70 8.38 3.95
N ARG A 123 -4.08 9.37 3.31
CA ARG A 123 -3.63 10.64 3.88
C ARG A 123 -4.31 11.84 3.22
N THR A 124 -4.07 13.01 3.77
CA THR A 124 -4.36 14.29 3.12
C THR A 124 -3.05 14.86 2.57
N GLY A 125 -3.13 15.67 1.51
CA GLY A 125 -1.98 16.39 0.99
C GLY A 125 -2.33 17.81 0.59
N THR A 126 -1.31 18.65 0.54
CA THR A 126 -1.43 20.06 0.14
C THR A 126 -1.07 20.19 -1.34
N GLY A 127 -1.90 20.88 -2.12
CA GLY A 127 -1.66 21.14 -3.54
C GLY A 127 -0.70 22.31 -3.80
N LEU A 128 -0.60 22.72 -5.07
CA LEU A 128 0.20 23.89 -5.46
C LEU A 128 -0.52 25.21 -5.16
N GLN A 129 -1.83 25.24 -5.34
CA GLN A 129 -2.58 26.47 -5.17
C GLN A 129 -2.82 26.75 -3.68
N PRO A 130 -2.74 28.02 -3.23
CA PRO A 130 -3.06 28.37 -1.85
C PRO A 130 -4.43 27.82 -1.43
N GLY A 131 -4.47 27.08 -0.32
CA GLY A 131 -5.69 26.47 0.20
C GLY A 131 -6.14 25.18 -0.51
N GLN A 132 -5.46 24.74 -1.57
CA GLN A 132 -5.77 23.49 -2.25
C GLN A 132 -5.37 22.29 -1.39
N THR A 133 -6.33 21.40 -1.14
CA THR A 133 -6.10 20.15 -0.40
C THR A 133 -6.62 18.97 -1.19
N PHE A 134 -5.90 17.85 -1.12
CA PHE A 134 -6.31 16.58 -1.70
C PHE A 134 -6.53 15.58 -0.57
N ARG A 135 -7.72 14.98 -0.54
CA ARG A 135 -8.08 13.92 0.40
C ARG A 135 -7.96 12.55 -0.28
N SER A 136 -7.96 11.50 0.53
CA SER A 136 -7.94 10.11 0.04
C SER A 136 -6.67 9.80 -0.77
N LEU A 137 -5.53 10.32 -0.34
CA LEU A 137 -4.24 10.02 -0.96
C LEU A 137 -3.76 8.65 -0.49
N PHE A 138 -3.56 7.68 -1.39
CA PHE A 138 -3.20 6.30 -1.06
C PHE A 138 -1.93 6.23 -0.21
N ASP A 139 -1.94 5.51 0.89
CA ASP A 139 -0.79 5.48 1.81
C ASP A 139 -0.26 4.07 2.08
N GLY A 140 -1.12 3.05 1.93
CA GLY A 140 -0.72 1.67 2.08
C GLY A 140 -1.86 0.76 2.50
N LEU A 141 -1.48 -0.44 2.91
CA LEU A 141 -2.34 -1.50 3.42
C LEU A 141 -2.07 -1.69 4.92
N LEU A 142 -3.12 -1.57 5.71
CA LEU A 142 -3.14 -1.97 7.11
C LEU A 142 -3.52 -3.45 7.19
N VAL A 143 -2.73 -4.21 7.93
CA VAL A 143 -2.92 -5.64 8.12
C VAL A 143 -2.86 -5.91 9.62
N ASP A 144 -3.95 -6.41 10.19
CA ASP A 144 -3.95 -6.84 11.58
C ASP A 144 -3.51 -8.30 11.65
N LEU A 145 -2.48 -8.53 12.44
CA LEU A 145 -1.76 -9.78 12.55
C LEU A 145 -1.94 -10.34 13.95
N ALA A 146 -2.04 -11.67 14.05
CA ALA A 146 -2.09 -12.36 15.31
C ALA A 146 -1.17 -13.59 15.32
N VAL A 147 -0.44 -13.77 16.42
CA VAL A 147 0.44 -14.92 16.65
C VAL A 147 0.19 -15.46 18.04
N ARG A 148 -0.01 -16.77 18.13
CA ARG A 148 -0.08 -17.53 19.38
C ARG A 148 1.11 -18.49 19.41
N ASP A 149 1.66 -18.65 20.61
CA ASP A 149 2.92 -19.30 20.99
C ASP A 149 4.07 -18.31 21.22
N SER A 150 4.90 -18.61 22.22
CA SER A 150 6.01 -17.78 22.70
C SER A 150 7.28 -17.87 21.85
N ASP A 151 7.36 -18.88 20.99
CA ASP A 151 8.46 -19.11 20.04
C ASP A 151 7.98 -19.17 18.57
N ALA A 152 6.73 -18.78 18.33
CA ALA A 152 6.17 -18.57 17.01
C ALA A 152 6.48 -17.17 16.46
N VAL A 153 6.69 -17.06 15.14
CA VAL A 153 6.97 -15.81 14.43
C VAL A 153 6.26 -15.77 13.08
N ILE A 154 5.59 -14.66 12.77
CA ILE A 154 5.23 -14.30 11.39
C ILE A 154 6.41 -13.56 10.78
N HIS A 155 7.13 -14.21 9.87
CA HIS A 155 8.25 -13.58 9.17
C HIS A 155 7.79 -12.67 8.05
N ARG A 156 6.82 -13.13 7.24
CA ARG A 156 6.47 -12.44 5.98
C ARG A 156 4.97 -12.44 5.70
N ILE A 157 4.51 -11.34 5.12
CA ILE A 157 3.14 -11.15 4.61
C ILE A 157 3.19 -10.91 3.10
N SER A 158 2.45 -11.71 2.35
CA SER A 158 2.21 -11.46 0.93
C SER A 158 1.08 -10.46 0.81
N TYR A 159 1.23 -9.49 -0.10
CA TYR A 159 0.19 -8.49 -0.35
C TYR A 159 -0.05 -8.30 -1.84
N HIS A 160 -1.27 -7.88 -2.16
CA HIS A 160 -1.67 -7.39 -3.47
C HIS A 160 -2.61 -6.20 -3.27
N ILE A 161 -2.37 -5.13 -4.02
CA ILE A 161 -3.18 -3.91 -3.95
C ILE A 161 -3.39 -3.42 -5.37
N THR A 162 -4.65 -3.26 -5.76
CA THR A 162 -5.03 -2.52 -6.96
C THR A 162 -5.74 -1.24 -6.53
N VAL A 163 -5.28 -0.11 -7.05
CA VAL A 163 -5.79 1.23 -6.79
C VAL A 163 -6.18 1.86 -8.12
N GLN A 164 -7.41 2.33 -8.23
CA GLN A 164 -7.83 3.19 -9.33
C GLN A 164 -8.00 4.60 -8.80
N GLY A 165 -7.60 5.59 -9.59
CA GLY A 165 -7.66 6.97 -9.16
C GLY A 165 -6.92 7.89 -10.10
N ARG A 166 -6.37 8.98 -9.56
CA ARG A 166 -5.72 10.04 -10.35
C ARG A 166 -4.41 10.45 -9.72
N VAL A 167 -3.47 10.88 -10.56
CA VAL A 167 -2.24 11.50 -10.10
C VAL A 167 -2.52 12.93 -9.64
N ARG A 168 -2.01 13.27 -8.46
CA ARG A 168 -2.02 14.62 -7.89
C ARG A 168 -0.61 15.07 -7.61
N PHE A 169 -0.36 16.35 -7.83
CA PHE A 169 0.91 16.96 -7.48
C PHE A 169 0.76 17.67 -6.15
N VAL A 170 1.52 17.21 -5.16
CA VAL A 170 1.46 17.69 -3.79
C VAL A 170 2.77 18.32 -3.38
N THR A 171 2.70 19.30 -2.49
CA THR A 171 3.86 19.93 -1.84
C THR A 171 4.18 19.27 -0.50
N GLY A 172 3.22 18.55 0.08
CA GLY A 172 3.36 17.84 1.35
C GLY A 172 2.21 16.88 1.62
N LEU A 173 2.44 15.96 2.56
CA LEU A 173 1.49 14.94 3.00
C LEU A 173 1.33 15.04 4.52
N THR A 174 0.10 14.87 4.99
CA THR A 174 -0.31 14.91 6.39
C THR A 174 -1.22 13.74 6.71
#